data_AF-A0A2V7P9B6-F1
#
_entry.id   AF-A0A2V7P9B6-F1
#
_cell.length_a   1.000
_cell.length_b   1.000
_cell.length_c   1.000
_cell.angle_alpha   90.00
_cell.angle_beta   90.00
_cell.angle_gamma   90.00
#
_symmetry.space_group_name_H-M   'P 1'
#
loop_
_entity.id
_entity.type
_entity.pdbx_description
1 polymer ?
#
loop_
_entity_poly.entity_id
_entity_poly.type
_entity_poly.pdbx_seq_one_letter_code
_entity_poly.pdbx_strand_id
1 'polypeptide(L)'
;MAAFEAWRDYLPALVIDGAEKHPEALVPELANLAGDEQSGIVAASGEYPPIFINRYGIDRARMTALFGDRLDEALALLANYAGDNAYAVRAADAARAWIDERRDSAPQRTEQPTAPDEAES
;
A
#
# COMPACT_ATOMS: atom_id res chain seq x y z
N MET A 1 -24.61 -13.37 10.28
CA MET A 1 -24.15 -12.19 9.51
C MET A 1 -23.47 -11.17 10.39
N ALA A 2 -24.12 -10.66 11.45
CA ALA A 2 -23.55 -9.62 12.33
C ALA A 2 -22.14 -9.93 12.90
N ALA A 3 -21.84 -11.19 13.24
CA ALA A 3 -20.51 -11.57 13.75
C ALA A 3 -19.39 -11.51 12.68
N PHE A 4 -19.72 -11.79 11.42
CA PHE A 4 -18.76 -11.72 10.31
C PHE A 4 -18.50 -10.27 9.90
N GLU A 5 -19.56 -9.45 9.86
CA GLU A 5 -19.45 -8.00 9.61
C GLU A 5 -18.65 -7.32 10.71
N ALA A 6 -18.95 -7.59 11.98
CA ALA A 6 -18.17 -7.07 13.10
C ALA A 6 -16.70 -7.50 13.01
N TRP A 7 -16.41 -8.77 12.73
CA TRP A 7 -15.04 -9.25 12.57
C TRP A 7 -14.30 -8.54 11.41
N ARG A 8 -14.96 -8.38 10.26
CA ARG A 8 -14.42 -7.65 9.10
C ARG A 8 -14.10 -6.20 9.47
N ASP A 9 -14.96 -5.55 10.24
CA ASP A 9 -14.79 -4.15 10.61
C ASP A 9 -13.63 -3.96 11.62
N TYR A 10 -13.28 -4.99 12.40
CA TYR A 10 -12.10 -4.99 13.27
C TYR A 10 -10.80 -5.44 12.60
N LEU A 11 -10.89 -6.16 11.48
CA LEU A 11 -9.73 -6.73 10.79
C LEU A 11 -8.65 -5.69 10.46
N PRO A 12 -8.96 -4.49 9.91
CA PRO A 12 -7.94 -3.49 9.60
C PRO A 12 -7.17 -3.06 10.84
N ALA A 13 -7.86 -2.87 11.96
CA ALA A 13 -7.24 -2.45 13.21
C ALA A 13 -6.33 -3.52 13.80
N LEU A 14 -6.77 -4.78 13.76
CA LEU A 14 -5.96 -5.90 14.24
C LEU A 14 -4.71 -6.11 13.38
N VAL A 15 -4.84 -6.00 12.05
CA VAL A 15 -3.72 -6.16 11.13
C VAL A 15 -2.70 -5.03 11.31
N ILE A 16 -3.15 -3.78 11.42
CA ILE A 16 -2.26 -2.63 11.62
C ILE A 16 -1.55 -2.73 12.99
N ASP A 17 -2.29 -2.90 14.08
CA ASP A 17 -1.72 -3.00 15.43
C ASP A 17 -0.77 -4.20 15.55
N GLY A 18 -1.12 -5.33 14.93
CA GLY A 18 -0.27 -6.51 14.87
C GLY A 18 1.00 -6.28 14.05
N ALA A 19 0.91 -5.60 12.91
CA ALA A 19 2.06 -5.27 12.06
C ALA A 19 3.01 -4.26 12.72
N GLU A 20 2.50 -3.34 13.54
CA GLU A 20 3.32 -2.42 14.32
C GLU A 20 4.09 -3.14 15.44
N LYS A 21 3.44 -4.08 16.14
CA LYS A 21 4.03 -4.79 17.30
C LYS A 21 4.93 -5.95 16.91
N HIS A 22 4.59 -6.65 15.84
CA HIS A 22 5.25 -7.88 15.38
C HIS A 22 5.45 -7.83 13.85
N PRO A 23 6.23 -6.86 13.34
CA PRO A 23 6.36 -6.62 11.91
C PRO A 23 6.87 -7.84 11.13
N GLU A 24 7.77 -8.63 11.73
CA GLU A 24 8.33 -9.85 11.16
C GLU A 24 7.28 -10.94 10.89
N ALA A 25 6.19 -10.95 11.65
CA ALA A 25 5.12 -11.92 11.51
C ALA A 25 3.94 -11.35 10.70
N LEU A 26 3.54 -10.11 10.96
CA LEU A 26 2.29 -9.56 10.45
C LEU A 26 2.43 -8.76 9.16
N VAL A 27 3.58 -8.14 8.87
CA VAL A 27 3.77 -7.45 7.59
C VAL A 27 3.79 -8.43 6.41
N PRO A 28 4.36 -9.65 6.51
CA PRO A 28 4.17 -10.68 5.50
C PRO A 28 2.72 -11.06 5.24
N GLU A 29 1.89 -11.13 6.29
CA GLU A 29 0.46 -11.43 6.13
C GLU A 29 -0.33 -10.26 5.54
N LEU A 30 0.03 -9.02 5.92
CA LEU A 30 -0.50 -7.83 5.26
C LEU A 30 -0.12 -7.81 3.78
N ALA A 31 1.10 -8.20 3.43
CA ALA A 31 1.49 -8.37 2.04
C ALA A 31 0.62 -9.44 1.37
N ASN A 32 0.44 -10.62 1.96
CA ASN A 32 -0.41 -11.69 1.39
C ASN A 32 -1.83 -11.20 1.11
N LEU A 33 -2.39 -10.39 2.01
CA LEU A 33 -3.71 -9.80 1.86
C LEU A 33 -3.76 -8.76 0.71
N ALA A 34 -2.70 -7.97 0.56
CA ALA A 34 -2.57 -6.89 -0.41
C ALA A 34 -2.31 -7.37 -1.85
N GLY A 35 -1.70 -8.55 -2.02
CA GLY A 35 -1.34 -9.11 -3.32
C GLY A 35 -2.55 -9.32 -4.26
N ASP A 36 -2.38 -8.93 -5.51
CA ASP A 36 -3.30 -9.27 -6.60
C ASP A 36 -3.09 -10.71 -7.11
N GLU A 37 -3.97 -11.18 -7.99
CA GLU A 37 -3.89 -12.54 -8.56
C GLU A 37 -2.64 -12.77 -9.43
N GLN A 38 -1.97 -11.70 -9.85
CA GLN A 38 -0.77 -11.75 -10.69
C GLN A 38 0.52 -11.69 -9.87
N SER A 39 0.40 -11.61 -8.54
CA SER A 39 1.54 -11.54 -7.63
C SER A 39 2.15 -12.93 -7.45
N GLY A 40 3.29 -13.16 -8.12
CA GLY A 40 3.94 -14.45 -8.19
C GLY A 40 5.16 -14.48 -9.11
N ILE A 41 5.66 -15.69 -9.36
CA ILE A 41 6.71 -15.94 -10.34
C ILE A 41 6.05 -16.01 -11.73
N VAL A 42 6.42 -15.10 -12.63
CA VAL A 42 5.93 -15.07 -14.01
C VAL A 42 7.10 -15.14 -14.99
N ALA A 43 6.90 -15.76 -16.15
CA ALA A 43 7.89 -15.75 -17.22
C ALA A 43 7.95 -14.35 -17.85
N ALA A 44 9.13 -13.74 -17.89
CA ALA A 44 9.38 -12.43 -18.49
C ALA A 44 9.45 -12.50 -20.02
N SER A 45 9.82 -13.65 -20.58
CA SER A 45 9.81 -13.92 -22.02
C SER A 45 9.56 -15.41 -22.30
N GLY A 46 9.10 -15.73 -23.51
CA GLY A 46 8.95 -17.11 -24.00
C GLY A 46 10.23 -17.70 -24.60
N GLU A 47 11.37 -17.01 -24.51
CA GLU A 47 12.66 -17.48 -25.03
C GLU A 47 13.25 -18.57 -24.13
N TYR A 48 14.08 -19.44 -24.69
CA TYR A 48 14.73 -20.53 -23.95
C TYR A 48 16.22 -20.22 -23.69
N PRO A 49 16.71 -20.32 -22.43
CA PRO A 49 15.96 -20.67 -21.23
C PRO A 49 15.05 -19.52 -20.74
N PRO A 50 13.87 -19.83 -20.16
CA PRO A 50 12.93 -18.82 -19.70
C PRO A 50 13.53 -17.99 -18.55
N ILE A 51 13.40 -16.68 -18.67
CA ILE A 51 13.72 -15.74 -17.60
C ILE A 51 12.46 -15.57 -16.76
N PHE A 52 12.52 -15.88 -15.48
CA PHE A 52 11.42 -15.65 -14.55
C PHE A 52 11.65 -14.35 -13.79
N ILE A 53 10.61 -13.53 -13.69
CA ILE A 53 10.59 -12.36 -12.83
C ILE A 53 9.54 -12.57 -11.74
N ASN A 54 9.88 -12.10 -10.55
CA ASN A 54 8.94 -12.03 -9.44
C ASN A 54 8.14 -10.75 -9.58
N ARG A 55 6.89 -10.85 -10.01
CA ARG A 55 5.98 -9.71 -10.07
C ARG A 55 5.20 -9.62 -8.76
N TYR A 56 5.03 -8.41 -8.27
CA TYR A 56 4.13 -8.11 -7.17
C TYR A 56 3.25 -6.93 -7.56
N GLY A 57 1.94 -7.08 -7.41
CA GLY A 57 0.95 -6.05 -7.63
C GLY A 57 0.04 -5.94 -6.42
N ILE A 58 -0.32 -4.71 -6.03
CA ILE A 58 -1.30 -4.49 -4.97
C ILE A 58 -2.69 -4.47 -5.59
N ASP A 59 -3.60 -5.30 -5.09
CA ASP A 59 -5.03 -5.23 -5.39
C ASP A 59 -5.60 -3.95 -4.75
N ARG A 60 -5.56 -2.85 -5.51
CA ARG A 60 -5.94 -1.51 -5.03
C ARG A 60 -7.40 -1.45 -4.59
N ALA A 61 -8.29 -2.14 -5.29
CA ALA A 61 -9.71 -2.17 -4.98
C ALA A 61 -9.95 -2.87 -3.64
N ARG A 62 -9.34 -4.05 -3.44
CA ARG A 62 -9.42 -4.79 -2.19
C ARG A 62 -8.81 -4.01 -1.03
N MET A 63 -7.62 -3.44 -1.21
CA MET A 63 -6.95 -2.66 -0.16
C MET A 63 -7.77 -1.45 0.26
N THR A 64 -8.35 -0.73 -0.71
CA THR A 64 -9.25 0.41 -0.42
C THR A 64 -10.50 -0.04 0.31
N ALA A 65 -11.13 -1.14 -0.11
CA ALA A 65 -12.33 -1.66 0.51
C ALA A 65 -12.11 -2.21 1.94
N LEU A 66 -10.95 -2.82 2.19
CA LEU A 66 -10.60 -3.37 3.50
C LEU A 66 -10.18 -2.28 4.47
N PHE A 67 -9.27 -1.38 4.08
CA PHE A 67 -8.65 -0.45 5.01
C PHE A 67 -9.32 0.92 5.06
N GLY A 68 -10.09 1.31 4.04
CA GLY A 68 -10.82 2.59 4.00
C GLY A 68 -9.91 3.77 4.34
N ASP A 69 -10.28 4.53 5.36
CA ASP A 69 -9.52 5.70 5.85
C ASP A 69 -8.13 5.35 6.40
N ARG A 70 -7.88 4.09 6.76
CA ARG A 70 -6.60 3.58 7.27
C ARG A 70 -5.69 3.00 6.19
N LEU A 71 -6.06 3.16 4.91
CA LEU A 71 -5.27 2.67 3.79
C LEU A 71 -3.83 3.19 3.82
N ASP A 72 -3.65 4.48 4.13
CA ASP A 72 -2.32 5.09 4.15
C ASP A 72 -1.44 4.51 5.27
N GLU A 73 -2.01 4.12 6.42
CA GLU A 73 -1.29 3.42 7.49
C GLU A 73 -0.81 2.03 7.02
N ALA A 74 -1.69 1.26 6.39
CA ALA A 74 -1.36 -0.06 5.86
C ALA A 74 -0.27 0.01 4.78
N LEU A 75 -0.35 0.99 3.88
CA LEU A 75 0.68 1.21 2.86
C LEU A 75 2.01 1.64 3.48
N ALA A 76 1.99 2.48 4.53
CA ALA A 76 3.21 2.87 5.23
C ALA A 76 3.90 1.69 5.91
N LEU A 77 3.14 0.76 6.51
CA LEU A 77 3.69 -0.46 7.10
C LEU A 77 4.38 -1.35 6.08
N LEU A 78 3.77 -1.55 4.90
CA LEU A 78 4.39 -2.28 3.79
C LEU A 78 5.65 -1.55 3.29
N ALA A 79 5.55 -0.25 2.99
CA ALA A 79 6.62 0.55 2.42
C ALA A 79 7.85 0.67 3.33
N ASN A 80 7.67 0.62 4.64
CA ASN A 80 8.74 0.74 5.63
C ASN A 80 9.23 -0.61 6.17
N TYR A 81 8.79 -1.73 5.59
CA TYR A 81 9.25 -3.06 6.01
C TYR A 81 10.77 -3.20 5.83
N ALA A 82 11.46 -3.52 6.92
CA ALA A 82 12.92 -3.66 6.97
C ALA A 82 13.39 -5.12 7.22
N GLY A 83 12.46 -6.08 7.24
CA GLY A 83 12.79 -7.50 7.39
C GLY A 83 13.22 -8.16 6.08
N ASP A 84 13.43 -9.48 6.12
CA ASP A 84 14.01 -10.27 5.02
C ASP A 84 13.00 -11.16 4.28
N ASN A 85 11.73 -11.19 4.74
CA ASN A 85 10.67 -11.92 4.05
C ASN A 85 10.52 -11.46 2.59
N ALA A 86 10.85 -12.34 1.65
CA ALA A 86 10.90 -12.01 0.23
C ALA A 86 9.56 -11.52 -0.34
N TYR A 87 8.42 -11.92 0.23
CA TYR A 87 7.11 -11.47 -0.21
C TYR A 87 6.80 -10.06 0.28
N ALA A 88 7.05 -9.78 1.57
CA ALA A 88 6.89 -8.44 2.15
C ALA A 88 7.85 -7.40 1.57
N VAL A 89 9.11 -7.77 1.27
CA VAL A 89 10.08 -6.88 0.62
C VAL A 89 9.58 -6.42 -0.75
N ARG A 90 8.95 -7.31 -1.52
CA ARG A 90 8.38 -6.95 -2.83
C ARG A 90 7.15 -6.06 -2.70
N ALA A 91 6.32 -6.33 -1.69
CA ALA A 91 5.18 -5.49 -1.37
C ALA A 91 5.59 -4.06 -0.99
N ALA A 92 6.77 -3.89 -0.37
CA ALA A 92 7.29 -2.58 0.01
C ALA A 92 7.48 -1.65 -1.20
N ASP A 93 8.07 -2.13 -2.29
CA ASP A 93 8.30 -1.31 -3.48
C ASP A 93 6.99 -0.94 -4.19
N ALA A 94 6.05 -1.89 -4.28
CA ALA A 94 4.72 -1.62 -4.83
C ALA A 94 3.93 -0.62 -3.96
N ALA A 95 4.08 -0.69 -2.64
CA ALA A 95 3.45 0.26 -1.71
C ALA A 95 4.05 1.66 -1.84
N ARG A 96 5.38 1.78 -1.94
CA ARG A 96 6.07 3.06 -2.18
C ARG A 96 5.59 3.72 -3.48
N ALA A 97 5.58 2.97 -4.57
CA ALA A 97 5.10 3.46 -5.87
C ALA A 97 3.65 3.96 -5.77
N TRP A 98 2.77 3.23 -5.08
CA TRP A 98 1.39 3.66 -4.92
C TRP A 98 1.24 4.89 -4.01
N ILE A 99 2.05 5.01 -2.95
CA ILE A 99 2.10 6.21 -2.11
C ILE A 99 2.50 7.43 -2.95
N ASP A 100 3.53 7.31 -3.80
CA ASP A 100 4.01 8.40 -4.62
C ASP A 100 2.96 8.83 -5.67
N GLU A 101 2.33 7.87 -6.36
CA GLU A 101 1.22 8.14 -7.29
C GLU A 101 0.06 8.89 -6.61
N ARG A 102 -0.27 8.52 -5.36
CA ARG A 102 -1.34 9.18 -4.58
C ARG A 102 -0.95 10.60 -4.18
N ARG A 103 0.33 10.87 -3.89
CA ARG A 103 0.84 12.21 -3.60
C ARG A 103 0.78 13.11 -4.83
N ASP A 104 1.22 12.60 -5.97
CA ASP A 104 1.22 13.37 -7.23
C ASP A 104 -0.19 13.65 -7.76
N SER A 105 -1.16 12.81 -7.41
CA SER A 105 -2.57 12.97 -7.77
C SER A 105 -3.35 13.90 -6.82
N ALA A 106 -2.74 14.33 -5.70
CA ALA A 106 -3.39 15.27 -4.79
C ALA A 106 -3.45 16.67 -5.43
N PRO A 107 -4.60 17.38 -5.36
CA PRO A 107 -4.68 18.74 -5.89
C PRO A 107 -3.64 19.61 -5.19
N GLN A 108 -2.66 20.11 -5.95
CA GLN A 108 -1.69 21.08 -5.46
C GLN A 108 -2.48 22.25 -4.90
N ARG A 109 -2.37 22.52 -3.60
CA ARG A 109 -2.88 23.78 -3.03
C ARG A 109 -2.16 24.89 -3.77
N THR A 110 -2.87 25.55 -4.69
CA THR A 110 -2.43 26.82 -5.24
C THR A 110 -2.46 27.81 -4.09
N GLU A 111 -1.30 28.01 -3.45
CA GLU A 111 -1.07 29.20 -2.64
C GLU A 111 -1.18 30.39 -3.59
N GLN A 112 -2.33 31.03 -3.57
CA GLN A 112 -2.59 32.24 -4.32
C GLN A 112 -1.71 33.34 -3.70
N PRO A 113 -0.82 34.01 -4.46
CA PRO A 113 -0.04 35.09 -3.90
C PRO A 113 -1.01 36.19 -3.48
N THR A 114 -1.05 36.50 -2.19
CA THR A 114 -1.78 37.67 -1.68
C THR A 114 -1.17 38.89 -2.35
N ALA A 115 -1.92 39.57 -3.21
CA ALA A 115 -1.50 40.83 -3.79
C ALA A 115 -1.22 41.83 -2.65
N PRO A 116 -0.17 42.65 -2.74
CA PRO A 116 0.05 43.70 -1.77
C PRO A 116 -1.09 44.71 -1.88
N ASP A 117 -1.69 45.01 -0.73
CA ASP A 117 -2.70 46.04 -0.55
C ASP A 117 -2.06 47.39 -0.89
N GLU A 118 -2.34 47.92 -2.08
CA GLU A 118 -1.94 49.28 -2.44
C GLU A 118 -2.79 50.24 -1.60
N ALA A 119 -2.18 50.70 -0.51
CA ALA A 119 -2.70 51.75 0.34
C ALA A 119 -3.09 52.97 -0.50
N GLU A 120 -4.34 53.38 -0.32
CA GLU A 120 -4.91 54.64 -0.80
C GLU A 120 -3.94 55.81 -0.57
N SER A 121 -3.81 56.67 -1.58
CA SER A 121 -3.23 58.02 -1.48
C SER A 121 -4.10 59.00 -2.24
#